data_AF-A0A536EAM1-F1
#
_entry.id   AF-A0A536EAM1-F1
#
_cell.length_a   1.000
_cell.length_b   1.000
_cell.length_c   1.000
_cell.angle_alpha   90.00
_cell.angle_beta   90.00
_cell.angle_gamma   90.00
#
_symmetry.space_group_name_H-M   'P 1'
#
loop_
_entity.id
_entity.type
_entity.pdbx_description
1 polymer ?
#
loop_
_entity_poly.entity_id
_entity_poly.type
_entity_poly.pdbx_seq_one_letter_code
_entity_poly.pdbx_strand_id
1 'polypeptide(L)'
;MPPPVLASLWRGAVREARVRGHVAVVDGRNRLVGAAGDPDVLTTVRSCVKPIQALPFVEHAARRLGASLADIAIACSSHNGEDMHVDAVRRLLGLAGLDETSLRCGPQLPMDEATGRRLLAAGGTPQPVHNNCSGKHAAMLATCAVAGWSLEGYMEPGHPCQQAVSAALAR
;
A
#
# COMPACT_ATOMS: atom_id res chain seq x y z
N MET A 1 -26.43 17.90 -9.06
CA MET A 1 -25.67 18.17 -10.30
C MET A 1 -24.60 17.10 -10.48
N PRO A 2 -24.21 16.72 -11.71
CA PRO A 2 -23.09 15.80 -11.89
C PRO A 2 -21.78 16.43 -11.37
N PRO A 3 -20.82 15.62 -10.90
CA PRO A 3 -19.53 16.13 -10.44
C PRO A 3 -18.83 16.96 -11.54
N PRO A 4 -18.04 17.98 -11.19
CA PRO A 4 -17.34 18.80 -12.18
C PRO A 4 -16.38 17.97 -13.02
N VAL A 5 -16.03 18.49 -14.20
CA VAL A 5 -14.99 17.90 -15.04
C VAL A 5 -13.63 18.27 -14.46
N LEU A 6 -12.87 17.28 -14.00
CA LEU A 6 -11.55 17.44 -13.41
C LEU A 6 -10.43 17.32 -14.45
N ALA A 7 -10.63 16.49 -15.47
CA ALA A 7 -9.65 16.32 -16.55
C ALA A 7 -10.35 16.05 -17.89
N SER A 8 -9.66 16.34 -18.98
CA SER A 8 -10.10 16.04 -20.35
C SER A 8 -9.00 15.31 -21.09
N LEU A 9 -9.36 14.25 -21.82
CA LEU A 9 -8.43 13.52 -22.70
C LEU A 9 -8.67 13.98 -24.14
N TRP A 10 -7.58 14.25 -24.85
CA TRP A 10 -7.59 14.79 -26.21
C TRP A 10 -6.81 13.88 -27.16
N ARG A 11 -7.34 13.72 -28.38
CA ARG A 11 -6.63 13.13 -29.53
C ARG A 11 -6.54 14.20 -30.61
N GLY A 12 -5.37 14.83 -30.72
CA GLY A 12 -5.19 16.03 -31.52
C GLY A 12 -6.16 17.13 -31.05
N ALA A 13 -6.97 17.65 -31.96
CA ALA A 13 -7.96 18.70 -31.67
C ALA A 13 -9.29 18.19 -31.10
N VAL A 14 -9.50 16.87 -31.01
CA VAL A 14 -10.77 16.27 -30.56
C VAL A 14 -10.69 15.90 -29.08
N ARG A 15 -11.64 16.39 -28.27
CA ARG A 15 -11.80 15.96 -26.87
C ARG A 15 -12.57 14.65 -26.83
N GLU A 16 -11.87 13.54 -26.62
CA GLU A 16 -12.45 12.20 -26.63
C GLU A 16 -13.16 11.84 -25.32
N ALA A 17 -12.63 12.28 -24.18
CA ALA A 17 -13.18 11.91 -22.89
C ALA A 17 -13.09 13.03 -21.85
N ARG A 18 -13.96 12.94 -20.83
CA ARG A 18 -14.00 13.82 -19.66
C ARG A 18 -14.02 12.96 -18.41
N VAL A 19 -13.13 13.27 -17.47
CA VAL A 19 -13.12 12.67 -16.14
C VAL A 19 -13.85 13.62 -15.20
N ARG A 20 -14.88 13.13 -14.52
CA ARG A 20 -15.65 13.89 -13.53
C ARG A 20 -15.38 13.31 -12.14
N GLY A 21 -15.33 14.17 -11.14
CA GLY A 21 -15.10 13.72 -9.77
C GLY A 21 -15.12 14.84 -8.74
N HIS A 22 -14.71 14.48 -7.53
CA HIS A 22 -14.65 15.34 -6.36
C HIS A 22 -13.20 15.45 -5.91
N VAL A 23 -12.78 16.64 -5.50
CA VAL A 23 -11.44 16.89 -4.95
C VAL A 23 -11.59 17.72 -3.68
N ALA A 24 -10.87 17.33 -2.64
CA ALA A 24 -10.65 18.11 -1.43
C ALA A 24 -9.15 18.23 -1.19
N VAL A 25 -8.68 19.43 -0.87
CA VAL A 25 -7.30 19.71 -0.46
C VAL A 25 -7.35 20.24 0.96
N VAL A 26 -6.67 19.56 1.88
CA VAL A 26 -6.62 19.93 3.30
C VAL A 26 -5.20 20.31 3.69
N ASP A 27 -5.07 21.31 4.57
CA ASP A 27 -3.78 21.66 5.18
C ASP A 27 -3.47 20.76 6.40
N GLY A 28 -2.25 20.89 6.96
CA GLY A 28 -1.83 20.12 8.14
C GLY A 28 -2.57 20.47 9.44
N ARG A 29 -3.55 21.38 9.40
CA ARG A 29 -4.46 21.72 10.50
C ARG A 29 -5.89 21.24 10.21
N ASN A 30 -6.06 20.30 9.28
CA ASN A 30 -7.33 19.73 8.85
C ASN A 30 -8.33 20.75 8.30
N ARG A 31 -7.85 21.88 7.76
CA ARG A 31 -8.72 22.87 7.14
C ARG A 31 -8.80 22.63 5.64
N LEU A 32 -10.01 22.69 5.08
CA LEU A 32 -10.21 22.67 3.63
C LEU A 32 -9.63 23.96 3.02
N VAL A 33 -8.61 23.83 2.18
CA VAL A 33 -7.93 24.95 1.49
C VAL A 33 -8.22 25.00 -0.01
N GLY A 34 -8.89 23.98 -0.54
CA GLY A 34 -9.37 23.96 -1.92
C GLY A 34 -10.29 22.78 -2.18
N ALA A 35 -11.24 22.94 -3.10
CA ALA A 35 -12.13 21.86 -3.50
C ALA A 35 -12.61 22.01 -4.94
N ALA A 36 -12.98 20.89 -5.55
CA ALA A 36 -13.75 20.83 -6.79
C ALA A 36 -14.86 19.81 -6.63
N GLY A 37 -16.11 20.25 -6.78
CA GLY A 37 -17.29 19.40 -6.54
C GLY A 37 -17.67 19.41 -5.06
N ASP A 38 -18.19 18.28 -4.58
CA ASP A 38 -18.59 18.08 -3.19
C ASP A 38 -17.48 17.35 -2.40
N PRO A 39 -16.79 18.02 -1.46
CA PRO A 39 -15.72 17.41 -0.66
C PRO A 39 -16.22 16.41 0.40
N ASP A 40 -17.53 16.39 0.69
CA ASP A 40 -18.15 15.55 1.71
C ASP A 40 -18.72 14.24 1.14
N VAL A 41 -18.51 13.99 -0.16
CA VAL A 41 -18.91 12.74 -0.81
C VAL A 41 -18.22 11.54 -0.15
N LEU A 42 -19.02 10.58 0.31
CA LEU A 42 -18.53 9.34 0.86
C LEU A 42 -17.96 8.45 -0.25
N THR A 43 -16.73 7.99 -0.05
CA THR A 43 -16.05 7.03 -0.92
C THR A 43 -15.17 6.10 -0.10
N THR A 44 -14.79 4.96 -0.68
CA THR A 44 -13.83 4.06 -0.05
C THR A 44 -12.42 4.63 -0.17
N VAL A 45 -11.63 4.60 0.90
CA VAL A 45 -10.20 4.97 0.86
C VAL A 45 -9.34 4.04 -0.01
N ARG A 46 -9.83 2.82 -0.29
CA ARG A 46 -9.12 1.78 -1.05
C ARG A 46 -7.67 1.64 -0.56
N SER A 47 -6.72 1.44 -1.49
CA SER A 47 -5.31 1.30 -1.16
C SER A 47 -4.63 2.60 -0.69
N CYS A 48 -5.30 3.75 -0.72
CA CYS A 48 -4.76 4.99 -0.16
C CYS A 48 -4.64 4.94 1.37
N VAL A 49 -5.24 3.93 2.01
CA VAL A 49 -5.17 3.71 3.46
C VAL A 49 -3.82 3.17 3.94
N LYS A 50 -2.99 2.61 3.04
CA LYS A 50 -1.75 1.90 3.39
C LYS A 50 -0.77 2.70 4.26
N PRO A 51 -0.54 4.02 4.07
CA PRO A 51 0.28 4.80 4.98
C PRO A 51 -0.23 4.77 6.42
N ILE A 52 -1.56 4.81 6.62
CA ILE A 52 -2.18 4.69 7.95
C ILE A 52 -2.01 3.26 8.48
N GLN A 53 -2.15 2.24 7.62
CA GLN A 53 -1.90 0.84 8.00
C GLN A 53 -0.43 0.57 8.39
N ALA A 54 0.51 1.37 7.89
CA ALA A 54 1.92 1.28 8.22
C ALA A 54 2.29 2.01 9.53
N LEU A 55 1.39 2.82 10.11
CA LEU A 55 1.67 3.55 11.36
C LEU A 55 2.10 2.64 12.52
N PRO A 56 1.44 1.50 12.81
CA PRO A 56 1.90 0.59 13.86
C PRO A 56 3.34 0.11 13.63
N PHE A 57 3.73 -0.15 12.38
CA PHE A 57 5.09 -0.51 12.02
C PHE A 57 6.06 0.65 12.30
N VAL A 58 5.74 1.86 11.85
CA VAL A 58 6.59 3.05 12.05
C VAL A 58 6.76 3.37 13.54
N GLU A 59 5.67 3.32 14.31
CA GLU A 59 5.64 3.69 15.72
C GLU A 59 6.31 2.65 16.64
N HIS A 60 6.26 1.37 16.29
CA HIS A 60 6.67 0.30 17.21
C HIS A 60 7.85 -0.56 16.73
N ALA A 61 8.03 -0.72 15.42
CA ALA A 61 8.97 -1.69 14.86
C ALA A 61 10.11 -1.04 14.06
N ALA A 62 9.81 -0.06 13.20
CA ALA A 62 10.75 0.48 12.22
C ALA A 62 12.10 0.88 12.83
N ARG A 63 12.09 1.70 13.90
CA ARG A 63 13.34 2.12 14.57
C ARG A 63 14.09 0.96 15.23
N ARG A 64 13.38 0.00 15.85
CA ARG A 64 14.00 -1.15 16.53
C ARG A 64 14.65 -2.11 15.54
N LEU A 65 14.07 -2.22 14.35
CA LEU A 65 14.57 -3.06 13.26
C LEU A 65 15.62 -2.35 12.39
N GLY A 66 15.95 -1.08 12.67
CA GLY A 66 16.86 -0.30 11.82
C GLY A 66 16.31 -0.07 10.40
N ALA A 67 14.97 0.01 10.26
CA ALA A 67 14.31 0.18 8.98
C ALA A 67 14.68 1.54 8.34
N SER A 68 14.96 1.50 7.04
CA SER A 68 15.27 2.69 6.24
C SER A 68 13.99 3.35 5.70
N LEU A 69 14.14 4.52 5.08
CA LEU A 69 13.04 5.16 4.37
C LEU A 69 12.51 4.29 3.22
N ALA A 70 13.32 3.44 2.61
CA ALA A 70 12.87 2.52 1.57
C ALA A 70 11.94 1.42 2.13
N ASP A 71 12.18 0.96 3.38
CA ASP A 71 11.26 0.02 4.05
C ASP A 71 9.90 0.65 4.35
N ILE A 72 9.93 1.89 4.82
CA ILE A 72 8.71 2.63 5.11
C ILE A 72 7.96 2.94 3.81
N ALA A 73 8.68 3.30 2.74
CA ALA A 73 8.10 3.54 1.43
C ALA A 73 7.41 2.28 0.88
N ILE A 74 8.06 1.12 0.92
CA ILE A 74 7.46 -0.13 0.43
C ILE A 74 6.24 -0.53 1.25
N ALA A 75 6.27 -0.34 2.59
CA ALA A 75 5.14 -0.56 3.49
C ALA A 75 3.90 0.27 3.15
N CYS A 76 4.09 1.51 2.69
CA CYS A 76 3.02 2.45 2.32
C CYS A 76 2.51 2.27 0.89
N SER A 77 3.17 1.45 0.07
CA SER A 77 3.01 1.44 -1.39
C SER A 77 1.96 0.46 -1.92
N SER A 78 1.50 0.74 -3.14
CA SER A 78 0.90 -0.26 -4.04
C SER A 78 1.86 -0.55 -5.17
N HIS A 79 3.02 -1.14 -4.85
CA HIS A 79 4.14 -1.26 -5.78
C HIS A 79 3.83 -2.12 -7.01
N ASN A 80 4.57 -1.87 -8.09
CA ASN A 80 4.38 -2.55 -9.38
C ASN A 80 5.01 -3.94 -9.47
N GLY A 81 5.72 -4.38 -8.42
CA GLY A 81 6.36 -5.70 -8.39
C GLY A 81 7.66 -5.78 -9.19
N GLU A 82 8.23 -4.63 -9.58
CA GLU A 82 9.60 -4.54 -10.12
C GLU A 82 10.63 -5.08 -9.12
N ASP A 83 11.81 -5.47 -9.62
CA ASP A 83 12.87 -6.12 -8.83
C ASP A 83 13.23 -5.34 -7.56
N MET A 84 13.37 -4.00 -7.66
CA MET A 84 13.66 -3.16 -6.49
C MET A 84 12.57 -3.20 -5.40
N HIS A 85 11.30 -3.39 -5.80
CA HIS A 85 10.20 -3.54 -4.86
C HIS A 85 10.27 -4.90 -4.16
N VAL A 86 10.52 -5.95 -4.93
CA VAL A 86 10.67 -7.31 -4.40
C VAL A 86 11.82 -7.37 -3.40
N ASP A 87 12.95 -6.75 -3.74
CA ASP A 87 14.12 -6.67 -2.85
C ASP A 87 13.81 -5.88 -1.58
N ALA A 88 13.05 -4.78 -1.67
CA ALA A 88 12.62 -4.02 -0.50
C ALA A 88 11.69 -4.83 0.42
N VAL A 89 10.76 -5.61 -0.14
CA VAL A 89 9.86 -6.49 0.65
C VAL A 89 10.66 -7.60 1.33
N ARG A 90 11.56 -8.27 0.60
CA ARG A 90 12.44 -9.31 1.15
C ARG A 90 13.32 -8.76 2.27
N ARG A 91 13.89 -7.58 2.07
CA ARG A 91 14.72 -6.93 3.09
C ARG A 91 13.91 -6.62 4.33
N LEU A 92 12.71 -6.05 4.19
CA LEU A 92 11.84 -5.74 5.32
C LEU A 92 11.42 -6.99 6.10
N LEU A 93 11.09 -8.09 5.42
CA LEU A 93 10.84 -9.39 6.06
C LEU A 93 12.09 -9.89 6.80
N GLY A 94 13.25 -9.80 6.15
CA GLY A 94 14.54 -10.23 6.71
C GLY A 94 14.94 -9.45 7.96
N LEU A 95 14.62 -8.15 8.05
CA LEU A 95 14.83 -7.37 9.28
C LEU A 95 14.09 -7.97 10.48
N ALA A 96 12.93 -8.59 10.25
CA ALA A 96 12.13 -9.26 11.27
C ALA A 96 12.46 -10.75 11.43
N GLY A 97 13.48 -11.27 10.73
CA GLY A 97 13.83 -12.69 10.73
C GLY A 97 12.82 -13.57 9.99
N LEU A 98 12.08 -13.01 9.03
CA LEU A 98 11.02 -13.69 8.28
C LEU A 98 11.40 -13.84 6.81
N ASP A 99 10.67 -14.71 6.11
CA ASP A 99 10.77 -14.91 4.67
C ASP A 99 9.40 -14.76 3.97
N GLU A 100 9.39 -14.92 2.65
CA GLU A 100 8.20 -14.77 1.81
C GLU A 100 7.07 -15.75 2.17
N THR A 101 7.36 -16.87 2.85
CA THR A 101 6.34 -17.87 3.23
C THR A 101 5.38 -17.35 4.30
N SER A 102 5.74 -16.26 4.98
CA SER A 102 4.89 -15.57 5.94
C SER A 102 3.80 -14.71 5.26
N LEU A 103 3.99 -14.35 3.98
CA LEU A 103 3.04 -13.51 3.25
C LEU A 103 1.71 -14.23 3.02
N ARG A 104 0.62 -13.47 3.02
CA ARG A 104 -0.75 -13.97 2.81
C ARG A 104 -1.55 -13.18 1.77
N CYS A 105 -0.89 -12.29 1.02
CA CYS A 105 -1.51 -11.52 -0.06
C CYS A 105 -1.76 -12.34 -1.34
N GLY A 106 -1.23 -13.57 -1.42
CA GLY A 106 -1.33 -14.43 -2.60
C GLY A 106 -0.45 -13.95 -3.77
N PRO A 107 -0.14 -14.83 -4.73
CA PRO A 107 0.67 -14.48 -5.89
C PRO A 107 -0.06 -13.53 -6.83
N GLN A 108 0.66 -12.59 -7.44
CA GLN A 108 0.17 -11.67 -8.46
C GLN A 108 1.27 -11.41 -9.47
N LEU A 109 0.98 -11.42 -10.77
CA LEU A 109 1.96 -11.01 -11.78
C LEU A 109 2.38 -9.56 -11.51
N PRO A 110 3.68 -9.19 -11.62
CA PRO A 110 4.10 -7.80 -11.54
C PRO A 110 3.23 -6.92 -12.45
N MET A 111 2.79 -5.78 -11.92
CA MET A 111 2.02 -4.79 -12.69
C MET A 111 2.92 -4.04 -13.69
N ASP A 112 4.23 -3.99 -13.43
CA ASP A 112 5.20 -3.59 -14.44
C ASP A 112 5.28 -4.66 -15.53
N GLU A 113 4.83 -4.31 -16.75
CA GLU A 113 4.71 -5.25 -17.86
C GLU A 113 6.06 -5.85 -18.27
N ALA A 114 7.13 -5.06 -18.24
CA ALA A 114 8.47 -5.52 -18.62
C ALA A 114 8.97 -6.60 -17.64
N THR A 115 8.82 -6.36 -16.34
CA THR A 115 9.15 -7.32 -15.28
C THR A 115 8.27 -8.55 -15.36
N GLY A 116 6.96 -8.40 -15.55
CA GLY A 116 6.04 -9.53 -15.72
C GLY A 116 6.40 -10.42 -16.91
N ARG A 117 6.71 -9.82 -18.07
CA ARG A 117 7.15 -10.57 -19.27
C ARG A 117 8.47 -11.29 -19.05
N ARG A 118 9.45 -10.63 -18.42
CA ARG A 118 10.75 -11.23 -18.10
C ARG A 118 10.60 -12.42 -17.15
N LEU A 119 9.77 -12.29 -16.11
CA LEU A 119 9.49 -13.37 -15.16
C LEU A 119 8.96 -14.62 -15.88
N LEU A 120 7.95 -14.44 -16.74
CA LEU A 120 7.33 -15.55 -17.47
C LEU A 120 8.29 -16.14 -18.53
N ALA A 121 9.04 -15.30 -19.24
CA ALA A 121 10.01 -15.75 -20.24
C ALA A 121 11.15 -16.58 -19.62
N ALA A 122 11.51 -16.30 -18.36
CA ALA A 122 12.47 -17.09 -17.60
C ALA A 122 11.87 -18.38 -17.00
N GLY A 123 10.61 -18.71 -17.29
CA GLY A 123 9.89 -19.86 -16.73
C GLY A 123 9.44 -19.67 -15.27
N GLY A 124 9.57 -18.45 -14.73
CA GLY A 124 9.11 -18.11 -13.40
C GLY A 124 7.59 -17.99 -13.31
N THR A 125 7.07 -18.12 -12.09
CA THR A 125 5.66 -17.91 -11.78
C THR A 125 5.49 -16.77 -10.78
N PRO A 126 4.36 -16.06 -10.80
CA PRO A 126 4.08 -15.04 -9.79
C PRO A 126 4.11 -15.62 -8.37
N GLN A 127 4.69 -14.88 -7.44
CA GLN A 127 4.85 -15.24 -6.03
C GLN A 127 4.22 -14.14 -5.15
N PRO A 128 3.92 -14.42 -3.86
CA PRO A 128 3.35 -13.42 -2.96
C PRO A 128 4.15 -12.12 -2.88
N VAL A 129 5.48 -12.17 -3.01
CA VAL A 129 6.33 -10.97 -2.99
C VAL A 129 6.07 -10.02 -4.17
N HIS A 130 5.61 -10.53 -5.31
CA HIS A 130 5.26 -9.72 -6.49
C HIS A 130 3.92 -8.98 -6.32
N ASN A 131 3.09 -9.38 -5.36
CA ASN A 131 1.81 -8.76 -5.08
C ASN A 131 1.98 -7.32 -4.62
N ASN A 132 1.19 -6.39 -5.16
CA ASN A 132 1.29 -4.96 -4.84
C ASN A 132 1.01 -4.62 -3.35
N CYS A 133 0.51 -5.58 -2.58
CA CYS A 133 0.28 -5.47 -1.15
C CYS A 133 1.41 -6.09 -0.32
N SER A 134 2.37 -6.81 -0.90
CA SER A 134 3.36 -7.54 -0.11
C SER A 134 4.17 -6.63 0.83
N GLY A 135 4.44 -5.38 0.42
CA GLY A 135 5.03 -4.34 1.30
C GLY A 135 4.25 -4.08 2.60
N LYS A 136 2.94 -3.82 2.52
CA LYS A 136 2.13 -3.61 3.75
C LYS A 136 2.05 -4.87 4.62
N HIS A 137 2.04 -6.05 3.99
CA HIS A 137 2.02 -7.33 4.71
C HIS A 137 3.35 -7.56 5.45
N ALA A 138 4.48 -7.27 4.81
CA ALA A 138 5.79 -7.32 5.44
C ALA A 138 5.88 -6.38 6.66
N ALA A 139 5.33 -5.17 6.56
CA ALA A 139 5.27 -4.24 7.68
C ALA A 139 4.37 -4.74 8.84
N MET A 140 3.21 -5.32 8.53
CA MET A 140 2.34 -5.94 9.54
C MET A 140 3.03 -7.10 10.25
N LEU A 141 3.68 -8.00 9.49
CA LEU A 141 4.44 -9.12 10.02
C LEU A 141 5.63 -8.69 10.87
N ALA A 142 6.39 -7.68 10.42
CA ALA A 142 7.48 -7.09 11.19
C ALA A 142 7.00 -6.47 12.50
N THR A 143 5.81 -5.85 12.48
CA THR A 143 5.16 -5.33 13.69
C THR A 143 4.82 -6.47 14.65
N CYS A 144 4.20 -7.55 14.16
CA CYS A 144 3.90 -8.72 14.97
C CYS A 144 5.16 -9.31 15.61
N ALA A 145 6.23 -9.49 14.83
CA ALA A 145 7.49 -10.06 15.31
C ALA A 145 8.10 -9.23 16.45
N VAL A 146 8.14 -7.89 16.29
CA VAL A 146 8.66 -6.98 17.33
C VAL A 146 7.76 -6.92 18.56
N ALA A 147 6.44 -7.02 18.39
CA ALA A 147 5.47 -6.96 19.47
C ALA A 147 5.25 -8.31 20.18
N GLY A 148 5.85 -9.40 19.69
CA GLY A 148 5.62 -10.75 20.21
C GLY A 148 4.21 -11.28 19.94
N TRP A 149 3.53 -10.77 18.91
CA TRP A 149 2.22 -11.27 18.49
C TRP A 149 2.36 -12.46 17.53
N SER A 150 1.29 -13.25 17.42
CA SER A 150 1.23 -14.32 16.42
C SER A 150 1.49 -13.78 15.02
N LEU A 151 2.23 -14.55 14.22
CA LEU A 151 2.33 -14.32 12.78
C LEU A 151 1.16 -14.97 12.03
N GLU A 152 0.44 -15.90 12.67
CA GLU A 152 -0.73 -16.55 12.09
C GLU A 152 -1.96 -15.68 12.28
N GLY A 153 -2.78 -15.59 11.24
CA GLY A 153 -4.03 -14.81 11.30
C GLY A 153 -3.83 -13.31 11.44
N TYR A 154 -2.66 -12.75 11.13
CA TYR A 154 -2.41 -11.29 11.25
C TYR A 154 -3.36 -10.41 10.41
N MET A 155 -4.05 -11.00 9.44
CA MET A 155 -5.07 -10.34 8.61
C MET A 155 -6.47 -10.41 9.23
N GLU A 156 -6.69 -11.26 10.22
CA GLU A 156 -7.99 -11.45 10.83
C GLU A 156 -8.36 -10.22 11.67
N PRO A 157 -9.62 -9.73 11.60
CA PRO A 157 -10.04 -8.54 12.32
C PRO A 157 -9.76 -8.59 13.83
N GLY A 158 -9.85 -9.77 14.45
CA GLY A 158 -9.59 -9.98 15.88
C GLY A 158 -8.11 -9.99 16.26
N HIS A 159 -7.19 -10.04 15.29
CA HIS A 159 -5.76 -10.11 15.57
C HIS A 159 -5.24 -8.76 16.11
N PRO A 160 -4.32 -8.75 17.10
CA PRO A 160 -3.74 -7.51 17.64
C PRO A 160 -3.19 -6.55 16.56
N CYS A 161 -2.61 -7.10 15.48
CA CYS A 161 -2.18 -6.32 14.32
C CYS A 161 -3.33 -5.53 13.66
N GLN A 162 -4.48 -6.16 13.37
CA GLN A 162 -5.61 -5.46 12.75
C GLN A 162 -6.29 -4.50 13.72
N GLN A 163 -6.28 -4.82 15.02
CA GLN A 163 -6.75 -3.90 16.06
C GLN A 163 -5.88 -2.63 16.13
N ALA A 164 -4.55 -2.77 16.06
CA ALA A 164 -3.63 -1.64 16.02
C ALA A 164 -3.83 -0.77 14.76
N VAL A 165 -4.04 -1.39 13.60
CA VAL A 165 -4.37 -0.68 12.35
C VAL A 165 -5.70 0.05 12.46
N SER A 166 -6.72 -0.60 13.03
CA SER A 166 -8.04 0.00 13.23
C SER A 166 -7.97 1.19 14.20
N ALA A 167 -7.18 1.07 15.26
CA ALA A 167 -6.93 2.17 16.19
C ALA A 167 -6.20 3.33 15.51
N ALA A 168 -5.24 3.06 14.62
CA ALA A 168 -4.56 4.11 13.84
C ALA A 168 -5.51 4.84 12.87
N LEU A 169 -6.51 4.14 12.31
CA LEU A 169 -7.54 4.72 11.45
C LEU A 169 -8.55 5.59 12.18
N ALA A 170 -8.70 5.41 13.50
CA ALA A 170 -9.66 6.13 14.32
C ALA A 170 -9.09 7.41 14.96
N ARG A 171 -7.82 7.74 14.72
CA ARG A 171 -7.15 8.97 15.20
C ARG A 171 -7.47 10.15 14.30
#